data_AF-A0A916FS69-F1
#
_entry.id   AF-A0A916FS69-F1
#
_cell.length_a   1.000
_cell.length_b   1.000
_cell.length_c   1.000
_cell.angle_alpha   90.00
_cell.angle_beta   90.00
_cell.angle_gamma   90.00
#
_symmetry.space_group_name_H-M   'P 1'
#
loop_
_entity.id
_entity.type
_entity.pdbx_description
1 polymer ?
#
loop_
_entity_poly.entity_id
_entity_poly.type
_entity_poly.pdbx_seq_one_letter_code
_entity_poly.pdbx_strand_id
1 'polypeptide(L)' 'MEVGRWTMRGIRGATTANANTRDAILDATRELLNAIARENDLRADEIASAVFTITPDLDAAFPAAAARN' A
#
# COMPACT_ATOMS: atom_id res chain seq x y z
N MET A 1 17.03 28.32 14.72
CA MET A 1 16.34 27.37 13.82
C MET A 1 15.21 26.75 14.63
N GLU A 2 13.97 27.07 14.29
CA GLU A 2 12.81 26.46 14.95
C GLU A 2 12.67 25.04 14.39
N VAL A 3 12.86 24.02 15.23
CA VAL A 3 12.64 22.64 14.83
C VAL A 3 11.13 22.45 14.79
N GLY A 4 10.55 22.55 13.58
CA GLY A 4 9.15 22.21 13.36
C GLY A 4 8.87 20.80 13.88
N ARG A 5 7.74 20.62 14.57
CA ARG A 5 7.34 19.31 15.11
C ARG A 5 6.97 18.38 13.96
N TRP A 6 7.90 17.50 13.57
CA TRP A 6 7.63 16.42 12.63
C TRP A 6 6.63 15.44 13.25
N THR A 7 5.51 15.20 12.59
CA THR A 7 4.52 14.20 13.00
C THR A 7 4.37 13.15 11.91
N MET A 8 4.51 11.88 12.26
CA MET A 8 4.20 10.76 11.37
C MET A 8 2.79 10.26 11.66
N ARG A 9 2.07 9.83 10.61
CA ARG A 9 0.75 9.23 10.71
C ARG A 9 0.74 7.88 10.00
N GLY A 10 0.17 6.87 10.65
CA GLY A 10 -0.09 5.58 10.02
C GLY A 10 -1.42 5.62 9.26
N ILE A 11 -1.44 5.10 8.04
CA ILE A 11 -2.66 4.92 7.24
C ILE A 11 -2.88 3.43 7.02
N ARG A 12 -4.13 2.99 7.14
CA ARG A 12 -4.54 1.59 6.97
C ARG A 12 -5.43 1.46 5.74
N GLY A 13 -5.27 0.34 5.05
CA GLY A 13 -6.17 -0.10 3.99
C GLY A 13 -6.28 -1.62 3.99
N ALA A 14 -7.35 -2.12 3.38
CA ALA A 14 -7.59 -3.53 3.14
C ALA A 14 -8.39 -3.68 1.84
N THR A 15 -8.14 -4.76 1.11
CA THR A 15 -8.84 -5.13 -0.11
C THR A 15 -8.85 -6.65 -0.25
N THR A 16 -9.62 -7.19 -1.19
CA THR A 16 -9.65 -8.62 -1.52
C THR A 16 -9.23 -8.83 -2.97
N ALA A 17 -8.47 -9.88 -3.24
CA ALA A 17 -8.18 -10.32 -4.60
C ALA A 17 -9.27 -11.29 -5.08
N ASN A 18 -9.69 -11.17 -6.34
CA ASN A 18 -10.73 -12.05 -6.90
C ASN A 18 -10.23 -13.49 -7.18
N ALA A 19 -8.92 -13.72 -7.13
CA ALA A 19 -8.30 -15.03 -7.27
C ALA A 19 -6.88 -15.04 -6.66
N ASN A 20 -6.38 -16.20 -6.24
CA ASN A 20 -4.97 -16.39 -5.87
C ASN A 20 -4.10 -16.50 -7.12
N THR A 21 -3.95 -15.37 -7.84
CA THR A 21 -3.07 -15.23 -9.00
C THR A 21 -2.24 -13.96 -8.85
N ARG A 22 -1.06 -13.94 -9.48
CA ARG A 22 -0.17 -12.78 -9.44
C ARG A 22 -0.89 -11.49 -9.85
N ASP A 23 -1.58 -11.51 -10.99
CA ASP A 23 -2.21 -10.30 -11.52
C ASP A 23 -3.35 -9.81 -10.62
N ALA A 24 -4.21 -10.71 -10.15
CA ALA A 24 -5.29 -10.35 -9.23
C ALA A 24 -4.78 -9.73 -7.91
N ILE A 25 -3.69 -10.27 -7.34
CA ILE A 25 -3.07 -9.73 -6.12
C ILE A 25 -2.46 -8.35 -6.39
N LEU A 26 -1.73 -8.19 -7.49
CA LEU A 26 -1.05 -6.93 -7.82
C LEU A 26 -2.04 -5.83 -8.19
N ASP A 27 -3.09 -6.15 -8.94
CA ASP A 27 -4.11 -5.19 -9.35
C ASP A 27 -4.93 -4.70 -8.15
N ALA A 28 -5.41 -5.60 -7.30
CA ALA A 28 -6.11 -5.23 -6.07
C ALA A 28 -5.23 -4.38 -5.15
N THR A 29 -3.95 -4.75 -5.00
CA THR A 29 -2.99 -3.97 -4.20
C THR A 29 -2.75 -2.58 -4.79
N ARG A 30 -2.58 -2.47 -6.12
CA ARG A 30 -2.37 -1.19 -6.80
C ARG A 30 -3.59 -0.28 -6.67
N GLU A 31 -4.79 -0.83 -6.84
CA GLU A 31 -6.04 -0.09 -6.65
C GLU A 31 -6.12 0.48 -5.23
N LEU A 32 -5.83 -0.33 -4.21
CA LEU A 32 -5.82 0.09 -2.81
C LEU A 32 -4.80 1.20 -2.55
N LEU A 33 -3.56 1.04 -3.02
CA LEU A 33 -2.51 2.06 -2.83
C LEU A 33 -2.87 3.38 -3.52
N ASN A 34 -3.41 3.32 -4.74
CA ASN A 34 -3.86 4.51 -5.46
C ASN A 34 -5.03 5.20 -4.76
N ALA A 35 -5.97 4.43 -4.18
CA ALA A 35 -7.05 4.98 -3.39
C ALA A 35 -6.50 5.66 -2.12
N ILE A 36 -5.63 5.00 -1.37
CA ILE A 36 -4.99 5.59 -0.18
C ILE A 36 -4.28 6.90 -0.52
N ALA A 37 -3.45 6.90 -1.57
CA ALA A 37 -2.70 8.08 -1.98
C ALA A 37 -3.63 9.23 -2.37
N ARG A 38 -4.66 8.96 -3.19
CA ARG A 38 -5.63 9.96 -3.63
C ARG A 38 -6.44 10.55 -2.48
N GLU A 39 -6.98 9.71 -1.59
CA GLU A 39 -7.85 10.17 -0.49
C GLU A 39 -7.08 10.94 0.60
N ASN A 40 -5.75 10.80 0.64
CA ASN A 40 -4.89 11.46 1.63
C ASN A 40 -3.94 12.49 1.02
N ASP A 41 -4.06 12.77 -0.28
CA ASP A 41 -3.18 13.66 -1.05
C ASP A 41 -1.68 13.36 -0.83
N LEU A 42 -1.32 12.07 -0.81
CA LEU A 42 0.05 11.63 -0.52
C LEU A 42 0.91 11.61 -1.78
N ARG A 43 2.13 12.12 -1.63
CA ARG A 43 3.20 11.92 -2.59
C ARG A 43 4.14 10.80 -2.13
N ALA A 44 4.77 10.14 -3.10
CA ALA A 44 5.67 9.02 -2.81
C ALA A 44 6.84 9.41 -1.88
N ASP A 45 7.32 10.66 -1.96
CA ASP A 45 8.42 11.16 -1.13
C ASP A 45 8.02 11.54 0.30
N GLU A 46 6.73 11.51 0.62
CA GLU A 46 6.19 11.69 1.98
C GLU A 46 6.02 10.35 2.71
N ILE A 47 6.17 9.23 2.01
CA ILE A 47 5.98 7.88 2.56
C ILE A 47 7.29 7.37 3.16
N ALA A 48 7.35 7.27 4.49
CA ALA A 48 8.51 6.72 5.18
C ALA A 48 8.65 5.20 5.00
N SER A 49 7.54 4.46 5.07
CA SER A 49 7.51 3.01 4.88
C SER A 49 6.09 2.49 4.60
N ALA A 50 6.00 1.29 4.06
CA ALA A 50 4.75 0.55 3.92
C ALA A 50 4.96 -0.91 4.36
N VAL A 51 4.01 -1.44 5.13
CA VAL A 51 4.01 -2.84 5.60
C VAL A 51 2.79 -3.52 5.02
N PHE A 52 3.00 -4.70 4.44
CA PHE A 52 1.95 -5.49 3.79
C PHE A 52 1.77 -6.81 4.52
N THR A 53 0.51 -7.22 4.64
CA THR A 53 0.11 -8.52 5.19
C THR A 53 -0.89 -9.16 4.24
N ILE A 54 -0.84 -10.48 4.09
CA ILE A 54 -1.81 -11.24 3.28
C ILE A 54 -2.40 -12.35 4.12
N THR A 55 -3.60 -12.80 3.77
CA THR A 55 -4.19 -13.99 4.38
C THR A 55 -3.50 -15.25 3.82
N PRO A 56 -3.45 -16.37 4.59
CA PRO A 56 -2.67 -17.55 4.20
C PRO A 56 -3.12 -18.24 2.91
N ASP A 57 -4.32 -17.96 2.42
CA ASP A 57 -4.89 -18.50 1.17
C ASP A 57 -4.37 -17.79 -0.10
N LEU A 58 -3.65 -16.68 0.05
CA LEU A 58 -2.97 -15.97 -1.03
C LEU A 58 -1.47 -16.25 -0.95
N ASP A 59 -0.89 -16.83 -1.99
CA ASP A 59 0.55 -17.14 -2.05
C ASP A 59 1.18 -16.92 -3.44
N ALA A 60 0.38 -16.55 -4.45
CA ALA A 60 0.85 -16.42 -5.83
C ALA A 60 1.75 -15.19 -6.10
N ALA A 61 1.75 -14.19 -5.20
CA ALA A 61 2.62 -13.02 -5.32
C ALA A 61 2.76 -12.24 -4.00
N PHE A 62 3.88 -11.52 -3.87
CA PHE A 62 4.06 -10.53 -2.81
C PHE A 62 3.38 -9.19 -3.20
N PRO A 63 2.48 -8.65 -2.37
CA PRO A 63 1.75 -7.41 -2.68
C PRO A 63 2.67 -6.19 -2.81
N ALA A 64 3.79 -6.17 -2.09
CA ALA A 64 4.78 -5.09 -2.15
C ALA A 64 5.36 -4.87 -3.57
N ALA A 65 5.26 -5.85 -4.48
CA ALA A 65 5.67 -5.67 -5.87
C ALA A 65 4.78 -4.66 -6.63
N ALA A 66 3.53 -4.45 -6.20
CA ALA A 66 2.64 -3.46 -6.82
C ALA A 66 3.09 -2.01 -6.58
N ALA A 67 3.93 -1.77 -5.56
CA ALA A 67 4.42 -0.44 -5.17
C ALA A 67 5.75 -0.02 -5.83
N ARG A 68 6.30 -0.81 -6.75
CA ARG A 68 7.66 -0.61 -7.31
C ARG A 68 7.74 0.20 -8.60
N ASN A 69 6.61 0.50 -9.23
CA ASN A 69 6.50 1.21 -10.52
C ASN A 69 5.43 2.30 -10.41
#